data_AF-A0A8H4VRU3-F1
#
_entry.id   AF-A0A8H4VRU3-F1
#
_cell.length_a   1.000
_cell.length_b   1.000
_cell.length_c   1.000
_cell.angle_alpha   90.00
_cell.angle_beta   90.00
_cell.angle_gamma   90.00
#
_symmetry.space_group_name_H-M   'P 1'
#
loop_
_entity.id
_entity.type
_entity.pdbx_description
1 polymer ?
#
loop_
_entity_poly.entity_id
_entity_poly.type
_entity_poly.pdbx_seq_one_letter_code
_entity_poly.pdbx_strand_id
1 'polypeptide(L)'
;MAAINELLGPPSPVNASVATNSLSGSNVVGHSGYRKQKVPNTFSRAHLTCTVVGAGESYARSLFSTGNGYSPWRPQGIDMPRSKLHFEQGVTIGDVGLLDPLGSFVYLFNIFAGRDHPLNEMGVPEDFEPLVLDRDIDVVVQPDYFPPRTVISSKGVEVTQVSEDPFEFKFVTTVREGALLVLPDGASREDLKSSSHLTKYIEKYALSWHYFTFHRATYSGGSLPNGSLHLVTGCDRAKSWSVAAFPVTMSKAGDQIEMSFRKDTWTGRSYARSNNSSSRSREDGAARESSTVNIRGITIALSNRVWAAHLRYQPKKYKAYYRLLSTPILGRRAKLTRWKEDHFGYGLVSLKDREQFPQADVAIVHDSVWCNAVDSENGDGTAKNIFEFIARGIASCDIVLEGRTATLVPKSDANSSDTKETYKWAMKKARKIVRLR
;
A
#
# COMPACT_ATOMS: atom_id res chain seq x y z
N MET A 1 29.79 49.39 20.65
CA MET A 1 30.57 49.68 21.87
C MET A 1 30.47 48.48 22.79
N ALA A 2 31.61 47.79 22.92
CA ALA A 2 32.02 46.87 23.98
C ALA A 2 31.28 45.53 24.22
N ALA A 3 32.13 44.50 24.36
CA ALA A 3 31.92 43.10 24.76
C ALA A 3 31.28 42.23 23.65
N ILE A 4 31.94 41.24 23.05
CA ILE A 4 32.83 40.22 23.62
C ILE A 4 33.90 39.84 22.58
N ASN A 5 35.16 40.14 22.90
CA ASN A 5 36.36 39.51 22.34
C ASN A 5 36.92 38.65 23.48
N GLU A 6 36.90 37.33 23.35
CA GLU A 6 37.89 36.40 23.93
C GLU A 6 37.42 34.95 23.69
N LEU A 7 37.99 34.30 22.67
CA LEU A 7 38.30 32.86 22.59
C LEU A 7 38.71 32.52 21.14
N LEU A 8 39.73 33.21 20.64
CA LEU A 8 40.47 32.78 19.45
C LEU A 8 41.96 32.87 19.81
N GLY A 9 42.56 31.71 20.14
CA GLY A 9 44.01 31.57 20.15
C GLY A 9 44.54 31.40 18.71
N PRO A 10 45.73 31.93 18.38
CA PRO A 10 46.23 31.95 17.01
C PRO A 10 46.81 30.59 16.57
N PRO A 11 46.75 30.23 15.28
CA PRO A 11 47.44 29.05 14.76
C PRO A 11 48.89 29.40 14.42
N SER A 12 49.83 28.51 14.76
CA SER A 12 51.21 28.55 14.27
C SER A 12 51.48 27.45 13.23
N PRO A 13 52.44 27.65 12.31
CA PRO A 13 52.45 27.07 10.97
C PRO A 13 53.61 26.07 10.75
N VAL A 14 53.41 24.97 10.02
CA VAL A 14 54.54 24.24 9.40
C VAL A 14 54.15 23.55 8.09
N ASN A 15 54.64 24.14 7.00
CA ASN A 15 55.36 23.60 5.83
C ASN A 15 55.15 22.18 5.25
N ALA A 16 55.25 22.20 3.91
CA ALA A 16 55.78 21.19 2.98
C ALA A 16 54.82 20.03 2.62
N SER A 17 54.69 19.58 1.38
CA SER A 17 55.35 19.88 0.11
C SER A 17 54.48 19.35 -1.03
N VAL A 18 54.68 19.90 -2.23
CA VAL A 18 54.07 19.45 -3.48
C VAL A 18 54.63 18.08 -3.88
N ALA A 19 53.74 17.13 -4.23
CA ALA A 19 54.04 16.08 -5.20
C ALA A 19 52.74 15.58 -5.85
N THR A 20 52.70 15.68 -7.17
CA THR A 20 51.68 15.24 -8.12
C THR A 20 51.51 13.71 -8.16
N ASN A 21 50.28 13.19 -8.25
CA ASN A 21 49.83 12.37 -9.39
C ASN A 21 48.48 11.64 -9.17
N SER A 22 47.70 11.62 -10.26
CA SER A 22 46.71 10.62 -10.72
C SER A 22 45.45 10.33 -9.89
N LEU A 23 44.32 10.61 -10.55
CA LEU A 23 42.94 10.20 -10.28
C LEU A 23 42.78 8.72 -9.89
N SER A 24 42.41 8.43 -8.63
CA SER A 24 41.54 7.31 -8.26
C SER A 24 41.08 7.43 -6.79
N GLY A 25 39.79 7.16 -6.53
CA GLY A 25 39.28 6.88 -5.18
C GLY A 25 38.72 8.08 -4.41
N SER A 26 37.44 8.39 -4.62
CA SER A 26 36.67 9.22 -3.69
C SER A 26 36.33 8.43 -2.42
N ASN A 27 37.21 8.49 -1.42
CA ASN A 27 36.93 8.07 -0.05
C ASN A 27 36.17 9.19 0.68
N VAL A 28 34.86 9.01 0.87
CA VAL A 28 34.11 9.77 1.88
C VAL A 28 34.33 9.08 3.22
N VAL A 29 34.94 9.81 4.15
CA VAL A 29 35.32 9.35 5.50
C VAL A 29 34.06 9.06 6.32
N GLY A 30 33.74 7.78 6.48
CA GLY A 30 32.64 7.29 7.29
C GLY A 30 32.94 7.38 8.78
N HIS A 31 32.09 8.08 9.53
CA HIS A 31 32.03 7.97 10.98
C HIS A 31 31.45 6.61 11.40
N SER A 32 32.15 5.93 12.31
CA SER A 32 31.69 4.82 13.17
C SER A 32 31.35 3.47 12.50
N GLY A 33 32.35 2.58 12.44
CA GLY A 33 32.39 1.36 13.29
C GLY A 33 31.27 0.31 13.27
N TYR A 34 30.19 0.45 12.49
CA TYR A 34 29.21 -0.63 12.36
C TYR A 34 29.73 -1.71 11.41
N ARG A 35 30.21 -2.82 11.99
CA ARG A 35 30.48 -4.08 11.28
C ARG A 35 29.33 -4.31 10.28
N LYS A 36 29.60 -4.16 8.96
CA LYS A 36 28.64 -4.49 7.89
C LYS A 36 28.19 -5.92 8.12
N GLN A 37 27.04 -6.07 8.77
CA GLN A 37 26.46 -7.37 9.02
C GLN A 37 26.28 -8.00 7.63
N LYS A 38 26.76 -9.23 7.40
CA LYS A 38 26.45 -9.94 6.15
C LYS A 38 24.94 -10.22 6.14
N VAL A 39 24.16 -9.23 5.72
CA VAL A 39 22.70 -9.34 5.62
C VAL A 39 22.44 -10.20 4.38
N PRO A 40 21.79 -11.37 4.53
CA PRO A 40 21.50 -12.22 3.39
C PRO A 40 20.56 -11.50 2.41
N ASN A 41 20.80 -11.67 1.10
CA ASN A 41 19.96 -11.08 0.07
C ASN A 41 18.59 -11.74 0.10
N THR A 42 17.64 -11.07 0.73
CA THR A 42 16.29 -11.55 1.01
C THR A 42 15.37 -10.34 0.98
N PHE A 43 14.09 -10.53 0.70
CA PHE A 43 13.11 -9.46 0.82
C PHE A 43 12.49 -9.39 2.21
N SER A 44 11.95 -8.22 2.54
CA SER A 44 11.22 -7.97 3.78
C SER A 44 10.13 -9.01 4.00
N ARG A 45 9.91 -9.35 5.27
CA ARG A 45 8.84 -10.31 5.62
C ARG A 45 7.50 -9.58 5.59
N ALA A 46 6.41 -10.29 5.35
CA ALA A 46 5.10 -9.74 5.61
C ALA A 46 4.83 -9.72 7.12
N HIS A 47 4.30 -8.62 7.62
CA HIS A 47 3.62 -8.54 8.91
C HIS A 47 2.12 -8.53 8.67
N LEU A 48 1.43 -9.53 9.20
CA LEU A 48 -0.03 -9.57 9.18
C LEU A 48 -0.55 -8.71 10.32
N THR A 49 -1.14 -7.56 10.03
CA THR A 49 -1.88 -6.85 11.07
C THR A 49 -3.20 -7.57 11.25
N CYS A 50 -3.39 -8.18 12.43
CA CYS A 50 -4.56 -8.99 12.78
C CYS A 50 -5.31 -8.35 13.97
N THR A 51 -5.13 -7.05 14.18
CA THR A 51 -5.81 -6.30 15.23
C THR A 51 -6.49 -5.10 14.59
N VAL A 52 -7.76 -4.84 14.93
CA VAL A 52 -8.44 -3.64 14.44
C VAL A 52 -7.83 -2.44 15.14
N VAL A 53 -7.09 -1.63 14.40
CA VAL A 53 -6.57 -0.35 14.89
C VAL A 53 -7.57 0.79 14.60
N GLY A 54 -8.40 0.65 13.57
CA GLY A 54 -9.45 1.61 13.27
C GLY A 54 -10.30 1.30 12.04
N ALA A 55 -11.16 2.25 11.69
CA ALA A 55 -12.11 2.15 10.59
C ALA A 55 -11.44 1.95 9.22
N GLY A 56 -10.36 2.70 8.95
CA GLY A 56 -9.75 2.66 7.63
C GLY A 56 -9.04 1.35 7.31
N GLU A 57 -8.40 0.76 8.31
CA GLU A 57 -7.82 -0.57 8.19
C GLU A 57 -8.88 -1.66 8.01
N SER A 58 -10.00 -1.57 8.73
CA SER A 58 -11.14 -2.48 8.56
C SER A 58 -11.75 -2.34 7.17
N TYR A 59 -11.88 -1.10 6.68
CA TYR A 59 -12.40 -0.79 5.36
C TYR A 59 -11.54 -1.36 4.24
N ALA A 60 -10.27 -0.93 4.17
CA ALA A 60 -9.36 -1.33 3.10
C ALA A 60 -9.22 -2.85 3.02
N ARG A 61 -9.08 -3.50 4.18
CA ARG A 61 -8.97 -4.95 4.29
C ARG A 61 -10.22 -5.69 3.84
N SER A 62 -11.39 -5.24 4.30
CA SER A 62 -12.65 -5.92 4.03
C SER A 62 -13.09 -5.76 2.58
N LEU A 63 -12.74 -4.65 1.92
CA LEU A 63 -13.04 -4.44 0.50
C LEU A 63 -11.95 -4.96 -0.44
N PHE A 64 -10.74 -5.22 0.05
CA PHE A 64 -9.68 -5.84 -0.76
C PHE A 64 -10.13 -7.16 -1.39
N SER A 65 -10.97 -7.91 -0.68
CA SER A 65 -11.54 -9.17 -1.14
C SER A 65 -12.55 -9.03 -2.26
N THR A 66 -12.96 -7.82 -2.62
CA THR A 66 -13.92 -7.56 -3.71
C THR A 66 -13.25 -7.53 -5.09
N GLY A 67 -11.92 -7.65 -5.14
CA GLY A 67 -11.15 -7.74 -6.39
C GLY A 67 -11.01 -6.43 -7.15
N ASN A 68 -11.33 -5.29 -6.54
CA ASN A 68 -11.27 -3.96 -7.18
C ASN A 68 -9.95 -3.22 -6.96
N GLY A 69 -8.99 -3.85 -6.28
CA GLY A 69 -7.76 -3.23 -5.79
C GLY A 69 -7.87 -2.79 -4.34
N TYR A 70 -7.01 -1.84 -3.95
CA TYR A 70 -6.98 -1.24 -2.64
C TYR A 70 -8.02 -0.14 -2.48
N SER A 71 -8.93 -0.26 -1.50
CA SER A 71 -9.95 0.75 -1.21
C SER A 71 -9.50 1.69 -0.07
N PRO A 72 -9.07 2.93 -0.35
CA PRO A 72 -8.69 3.88 0.70
C PRO A 72 -9.92 4.33 1.50
N TRP A 73 -9.80 4.42 2.82
CA TRP A 73 -10.88 4.90 3.70
C TRP A 73 -11.37 6.31 3.39
N ARG A 74 -10.45 7.16 2.91
CA ARG A 74 -10.73 8.52 2.48
C ARG A 74 -10.49 8.61 0.98
N PRO A 75 -11.52 8.39 0.14
CA PRO A 75 -11.41 8.54 -1.32
C PRO A 75 -10.95 9.92 -1.80
N GLN A 76 -11.09 10.95 -0.97
CA GLN A 76 -10.60 12.31 -1.23
C GLN A 76 -9.09 12.47 -0.95
N GLY A 77 -8.45 11.50 -0.32
CA GLY A 77 -7.09 11.59 0.22
C GLY A 77 -7.06 11.92 1.71
N ILE A 78 -5.85 12.06 2.25
CA ILE A 78 -5.60 12.46 3.64
C ILE A 78 -5.13 13.92 3.70
N ASP A 79 -5.30 14.54 4.87
CA ASP A 79 -4.83 15.90 5.17
C ASP A 79 -3.31 15.94 5.36
N MET A 80 -2.58 15.56 4.32
CA MET A 80 -1.12 15.68 4.23
C MET A 80 -0.76 16.67 3.13
N PRO A 81 0.40 17.36 3.23
CA PRO A 81 0.85 18.28 2.21
C PRO A 81 0.93 17.60 0.83
N ARG A 82 0.12 18.09 -0.10
CA ARG A 82 0.05 17.71 -1.50
C ARG A 82 -0.24 18.95 -2.34
N SER A 83 0.02 18.86 -3.63
CA SER A 83 -0.20 20.00 -4.50
C SER A 83 -1.67 20.35 -4.63
N LYS A 84 -1.97 21.62 -4.93
CA LYS A 84 -3.35 22.05 -5.21
C LYS A 84 -3.96 21.20 -6.33
N LEU A 85 -3.19 20.96 -7.39
CA LEU A 85 -3.63 20.14 -8.52
C LEU A 85 -3.92 18.69 -8.11
N HIS A 86 -3.07 18.08 -7.28
CA HIS A 86 -3.32 16.73 -6.76
C HIS A 86 -4.52 16.69 -5.80
N PHE A 87 -4.73 17.75 -5.03
CA PHE A 87 -5.91 17.88 -4.17
C PHE A 87 -7.21 17.83 -4.99
N GLU A 88 -7.26 18.59 -6.08
CA GLU A 88 -8.43 18.69 -6.96
C GLU A 88 -8.66 17.42 -7.80
N GLN A 89 -7.60 16.76 -8.28
CA GLN A 89 -7.69 15.57 -9.13
C GLN A 89 -7.83 14.25 -8.36
N GLY A 90 -7.45 14.24 -7.08
CA GLY A 90 -7.32 13.01 -6.29
C GLY A 90 -6.16 12.13 -6.76
N VAL A 91 -6.20 10.86 -6.37
CA VAL A 91 -5.17 9.89 -6.78
C VAL A 91 -5.28 9.58 -8.27
N THR A 92 -4.17 9.57 -8.99
CA THR A 92 -4.13 9.35 -10.45
C THR A 92 -3.13 8.28 -10.85
N ILE A 93 -3.29 7.76 -12.08
CA ILE A 93 -2.31 6.86 -12.70
C ILE A 93 -0.93 7.54 -12.73
N GLY A 94 0.09 6.81 -12.28
CA GLY A 94 1.47 7.29 -12.15
C GLY A 94 1.83 7.82 -10.77
N ASP A 95 0.86 8.00 -9.87
CA ASP A 95 1.16 8.43 -8.50
C ASP A 95 2.01 7.38 -7.79
N VAL A 96 3.15 7.81 -7.26
CA VAL A 96 3.97 7.08 -6.30
C VAL A 96 3.57 7.57 -4.91
N GLY A 97 3.28 6.63 -4.02
CA GLY A 97 2.85 6.95 -2.68
C GLY A 97 3.10 5.83 -1.68
N LEU A 98 2.62 6.06 -0.46
CA LEU A 98 2.67 5.08 0.63
C LEU A 98 1.27 4.65 1.03
N LEU A 99 1.12 3.34 1.25
CA LEU A 99 0.00 2.84 2.02
C LEU A 99 0.34 2.96 3.50
N ASP A 100 -0.33 3.89 4.18
CA ASP A 100 -0.07 4.18 5.58
C ASP A 100 -0.64 3.08 6.51
N PRO A 101 -0.21 3.08 7.78
CA PRO A 101 -0.74 2.18 8.80
C PRO A 101 -2.26 2.16 9.00
N LEU A 102 -2.95 3.23 8.61
CA LEU A 102 -4.37 3.46 8.88
C LEU A 102 -5.28 3.11 7.70
N GLY A 103 -4.71 2.64 6.59
CA GLY A 103 -5.49 2.27 5.42
C GLY A 103 -5.63 3.39 4.38
N SER A 104 -4.72 4.38 4.38
CA SER A 104 -4.77 5.52 3.47
C SER A 104 -3.59 5.55 2.50
N PHE A 105 -3.81 6.11 1.31
CA PHE A 105 -2.75 6.41 0.36
C PHE A 105 -2.18 7.82 0.60
N VAL A 106 -0.87 7.90 0.81
CA VAL A 106 -0.10 9.14 1.01
C VAL A 106 0.66 9.44 -0.29
N TYR A 107 0.25 10.49 -1.01
CA TYR A 107 0.90 10.90 -2.25
C TYR A 107 2.32 11.43 -2.04
N LEU A 108 3.24 11.10 -2.95
CA LEU A 108 4.60 11.64 -3.00
C LEU A 108 4.80 12.45 -4.29
N PHE A 109 4.78 11.80 -5.45
CA PHE A 109 5.00 12.42 -6.76
C PHE A 109 4.36 11.56 -7.85
N ASN A 110 4.23 12.08 -9.07
CA ASN A 110 3.71 11.35 -10.22
C ASN A 110 4.83 11.11 -11.26
N ILE A 111 4.97 9.87 -11.72
CA ILE A 111 6.05 9.47 -12.64
C ILE A 111 5.88 9.96 -14.08
N PHE A 112 4.66 10.34 -14.46
CA PHE A 112 4.35 10.85 -15.80
C PHE A 112 4.33 12.38 -15.85
N ALA A 113 4.46 13.04 -14.70
CA ALA A 113 4.59 14.48 -14.59
C ALA A 113 6.08 14.88 -14.53
N GLY A 114 6.47 15.93 -15.24
CA GLY A 114 7.82 16.48 -15.15
C GLY A 114 8.16 17.03 -13.76
N ARG A 115 9.44 17.31 -13.50
CA ARG A 115 9.91 17.89 -12.22
C ARG A 115 9.21 19.21 -11.88
N ASP A 116 9.05 20.07 -12.88
CA ASP A 116 8.46 21.41 -12.73
C ASP A 116 6.93 21.41 -12.90
N HIS A 117 6.31 20.24 -13.08
CA HIS A 117 4.87 20.13 -13.22
C HIS A 117 4.18 20.35 -11.86
N PRO A 118 3.01 21.01 -11.78
CA PRO A 118 2.33 21.27 -10.51
C PRO A 118 1.98 20.02 -9.69
N LEU A 119 1.81 18.85 -10.31
CA LEU A 119 1.67 17.58 -9.56
C LEU A 119 2.92 17.27 -8.71
N ASN A 120 4.10 17.66 -9.17
CA ASN A 120 5.39 17.36 -8.58
C ASN A 120 6.02 18.55 -7.84
N GLU A 121 5.24 19.61 -7.56
CA GLU A 121 5.73 20.81 -6.86
C GLU A 121 6.26 20.52 -5.45
N MET A 122 5.81 19.42 -4.84
CA MET A 122 6.30 18.93 -3.55
C MET A 122 7.67 18.22 -3.63
N GLY A 123 8.31 18.29 -4.80
CA GLY A 123 9.60 17.68 -5.09
C GLY A 123 9.48 16.24 -5.60
N VAL A 124 10.58 15.80 -6.21
CA VAL A 124 10.79 14.45 -6.75
C VAL A 124 12.21 14.00 -6.41
N PRO A 125 12.54 12.69 -6.51
CA PRO A 125 13.91 12.20 -6.37
C PRO A 125 14.92 12.98 -7.24
N GLU A 126 16.18 13.05 -6.80
CA GLU A 126 17.23 13.83 -7.49
C GLU A 126 17.47 13.32 -8.91
N ASP A 127 17.47 12.00 -9.09
CA ASP A 127 17.67 11.31 -10.36
C ASP A 127 16.39 11.12 -11.19
N PHE A 128 15.27 11.71 -10.77
CA PHE A 128 13.97 11.52 -11.41
C PHE A 128 13.98 11.96 -12.88
N GLU A 129 13.61 11.02 -13.76
CA GLU A 129 13.29 11.24 -15.17
C GLU A 129 11.81 10.85 -15.39
N PRO A 130 10.95 11.73 -15.91
CA PRO A 130 9.55 11.38 -16.13
C PRO A 130 9.39 10.38 -17.29
N LEU A 131 8.44 9.47 -17.15
CA LEU A 131 7.96 8.65 -18.27
C LEU A 131 6.97 9.43 -19.12
N VAL A 132 6.92 9.11 -20.41
CA VAL A 132 5.87 9.60 -21.30
C VAL A 132 4.64 8.71 -21.13
N LEU A 133 3.49 9.33 -20.93
CA LEU A 133 2.19 8.67 -20.95
C LEU A 133 1.32 9.37 -22.00
N ASP A 134 0.98 8.64 -23.06
CA ASP A 134 -0.08 9.07 -23.96
C ASP A 134 -1.39 8.50 -23.42
N ARG A 135 -2.27 9.35 -22.88
CA ARG A 135 -3.50 8.86 -22.25
C ARG A 135 -4.44 8.16 -23.24
N ASP A 136 -4.47 8.56 -24.50
CA ASP A 136 -5.38 7.97 -25.49
C ASP A 136 -4.86 6.59 -25.92
N ILE A 137 -3.54 6.43 -25.97
CA ILE A 137 -2.89 5.19 -26.38
C ILE A 137 -2.68 4.24 -25.21
N ASP A 138 -2.35 4.72 -24.02
CA ASP A 138 -1.87 3.89 -22.90
C ASP A 138 -2.91 3.62 -21.82
N VAL A 139 -4.01 4.38 -21.76
CA VAL A 139 -5.05 4.24 -20.72
C VAL A 139 -6.34 3.69 -21.33
N VAL A 140 -6.98 2.75 -20.63
CA VAL A 140 -8.36 2.34 -20.88
C VAL A 140 -9.25 3.05 -19.89
N VAL A 141 -10.31 3.70 -20.39
CA VAL A 141 -11.34 4.32 -19.57
C VAL A 141 -12.67 3.61 -19.80
N GLN A 142 -13.32 3.21 -18.72
CA GLN A 142 -14.66 2.63 -18.70
C GLN A 142 -15.55 3.56 -17.86
N PRO A 143 -16.27 4.52 -18.49
CA PRO A 143 -17.02 5.56 -17.78
C PRO A 143 -18.08 5.03 -16.81
N ASP A 144 -18.75 3.94 -17.17
CA ASP A 144 -19.86 3.35 -16.41
C ASP A 144 -19.51 1.96 -15.88
N TYR A 145 -18.25 1.76 -15.44
CA TYR A 145 -17.78 0.47 -14.93
C TYR A 145 -18.63 -0.04 -13.77
N PHE A 146 -18.93 0.86 -12.82
CA PHE A 146 -19.98 0.64 -11.83
C PHE A 146 -21.21 1.45 -12.22
N PRO A 147 -22.35 0.80 -12.51
CA PRO A 147 -23.59 1.50 -12.75
C PRO A 147 -24.00 2.37 -11.55
N PRO A 148 -24.83 3.40 -11.76
CA PRO A 148 -25.47 4.11 -10.66
C PRO A 148 -26.12 3.15 -9.67
N ARG A 149 -26.16 3.57 -8.40
CA ARG A 149 -26.81 2.85 -7.30
C ARG A 149 -26.12 1.53 -6.92
N THR A 150 -24.85 1.37 -7.29
CA THR A 150 -24.05 0.20 -6.94
C THR A 150 -23.70 0.18 -5.45
N VAL A 151 -23.75 -1.01 -4.85
CA VAL A 151 -23.23 -1.30 -3.52
C VAL A 151 -22.16 -2.37 -3.63
N ILE A 152 -20.97 -2.06 -3.12
CA ILE A 152 -19.88 -3.02 -2.95
C ILE A 152 -19.79 -3.32 -1.46
N SER A 153 -19.89 -4.61 -1.10
CA SER A 153 -19.87 -5.07 0.28
C SER A 153 -18.87 -6.21 0.47
N SER A 154 -18.21 -6.24 1.62
CA SER A 154 -17.45 -7.42 2.04
C SER A 154 -18.36 -8.63 2.22
N LYS A 155 -17.84 -9.86 2.06
CA LYS A 155 -18.64 -11.09 2.21
C LYS A 155 -19.28 -11.22 3.59
N GLY A 156 -20.48 -11.80 3.58
CA GLY A 156 -21.29 -12.04 4.77
C GLY A 156 -22.05 -10.81 5.27
N VAL A 157 -22.01 -9.71 4.53
CA VAL A 157 -22.97 -8.62 4.70
C VAL A 157 -24.15 -8.87 3.77
N GLU A 158 -25.33 -9.03 4.34
CA GLU A 158 -26.58 -9.15 3.59
C GLU A 158 -27.02 -7.74 3.21
N VAL A 159 -27.24 -7.52 1.91
CA VAL A 159 -27.70 -6.25 1.35
C VAL A 159 -29.10 -6.46 0.80
N THR A 160 -30.04 -5.63 1.23
CA THR A 160 -31.43 -5.63 0.73
C THR A 160 -31.76 -4.25 0.20
N GLN A 161 -32.13 -4.17 -1.08
CA GLN A 161 -32.69 -2.94 -1.64
C GLN A 161 -34.12 -2.77 -1.12
N VAL A 162 -34.37 -1.67 -0.43
CA VAL A 162 -35.69 -1.36 0.16
C VAL A 162 -36.52 -0.53 -0.81
N SER A 163 -35.90 0.42 -1.50
CA SER A 163 -36.54 1.22 -2.54
C SER A 163 -35.53 1.72 -3.59
N GLU A 164 -35.99 1.81 -4.83
CA GLU A 164 -35.27 2.51 -5.90
C GLU A 164 -35.40 4.03 -5.76
N ASP A 165 -36.61 4.52 -5.45
CA ASP A 165 -36.87 5.93 -5.21
C ASP A 165 -37.80 6.08 -3.99
N PRO A 166 -37.31 6.59 -2.84
CA PRO A 166 -35.96 7.10 -2.61
C PRO A 166 -34.90 5.99 -2.63
N PHE A 167 -33.67 6.34 -3.01
CA PHE A 167 -32.53 5.43 -2.96
C PHE A 167 -32.31 4.90 -1.54
N GLU A 168 -32.66 3.63 -1.29
CA GLU A 168 -32.68 3.05 0.04
C GLU A 168 -32.23 1.58 0.09
N PHE A 169 -31.23 1.32 0.93
CA PHE A 169 -30.73 -0.02 1.22
C PHE A 169 -30.75 -0.31 2.71
N LYS A 170 -30.98 -1.57 3.05
CA LYS A 170 -30.79 -2.14 4.39
C LYS A 170 -29.66 -3.16 4.35
N PHE A 171 -28.86 -3.17 5.40
CA PHE A 171 -27.70 -4.02 5.57
C PHE A 171 -27.82 -4.75 6.89
N VAL A 172 -27.65 -6.06 6.86
CA VAL A 172 -27.66 -6.90 8.06
C VAL A 172 -26.45 -7.79 8.03
N THR A 173 -25.77 -7.91 9.17
CA THR A 173 -24.67 -8.86 9.27
C THR A 173 -24.39 -9.26 10.71
N THR A 174 -23.79 -10.43 10.85
CA THR A 174 -23.18 -10.92 12.09
C THR A 174 -21.68 -11.16 11.92
N VAL A 175 -21.13 -10.78 10.75
CA VAL A 175 -19.69 -10.86 10.52
C VAL A 175 -18.96 -9.90 11.44
N ARG A 176 -17.81 -10.34 11.93
CA ARG A 176 -17.06 -9.62 12.96
C ARG A 176 -16.47 -8.31 12.48
N GLU A 177 -16.21 -8.24 11.19
CA GLU A 177 -15.61 -7.12 10.49
C GLU A 177 -16.12 -7.13 9.07
N GLY A 178 -16.37 -5.94 8.54
CA GLY A 178 -16.82 -5.77 7.19
C GLY A 178 -16.86 -4.31 6.80
N ALA A 179 -17.12 -4.09 5.53
CA ALA A 179 -17.14 -2.78 4.93
C ALA A 179 -18.15 -2.70 3.79
N LEU A 180 -18.59 -1.47 3.55
CA LEU A 180 -19.56 -1.11 2.54
C LEU A 180 -19.04 0.12 1.80
N LEU A 181 -19.17 0.10 0.48
CA LEU A 181 -19.01 1.24 -0.41
C LEU A 181 -20.29 1.37 -1.25
N VAL A 182 -21.01 2.47 -1.05
CA VAL A 182 -22.19 2.82 -1.83
C VAL A 182 -21.80 3.87 -2.85
N LEU A 183 -22.22 3.67 -4.10
CA LEU A 183 -21.94 4.53 -5.25
C LEU A 183 -23.28 5.01 -5.85
N PRO A 184 -23.91 6.07 -5.30
CA PRO A 184 -25.19 6.57 -5.80
C PRO A 184 -25.17 6.90 -7.31
N ASP A 185 -24.18 7.65 -7.75
CA ASP A 185 -23.98 8.05 -9.15
C ASP A 185 -23.12 7.05 -9.97
N GLY A 186 -22.75 5.91 -9.38
CA GLY A 186 -21.84 4.95 -10.00
C GLY A 186 -20.38 5.40 -9.95
N ALA A 187 -19.54 4.74 -10.75
CA ALA A 187 -18.12 5.07 -10.84
C ALA A 187 -17.50 4.60 -12.16
N SER A 188 -16.54 5.40 -12.66
CA SER A 188 -15.71 5.03 -13.80
C SER A 188 -14.49 4.24 -13.36
N ARG A 189 -13.91 3.48 -14.29
CA ARG A 189 -12.64 2.77 -14.13
C ARG A 189 -11.62 3.27 -15.14
N GLU A 190 -10.41 3.54 -14.69
CA GLU A 190 -9.25 3.90 -15.51
C GLU A 190 -8.11 2.95 -15.19
N ASP A 191 -7.46 2.38 -16.22
CA ASP A 191 -6.35 1.45 -16.07
C ASP A 191 -5.29 1.64 -17.16
N LEU A 192 -4.01 1.47 -16.81
CA LEU A 192 -2.94 1.33 -17.80
C LEU A 192 -3.15 0.04 -18.62
N LYS A 193 -3.12 0.15 -19.95
CA LYS A 193 -3.19 -0.99 -20.88
C LYS A 193 -2.04 -1.97 -20.68
N SER A 194 -0.84 -1.45 -20.40
CA SER A 194 0.35 -2.24 -20.14
C SER A 194 1.21 -1.58 -19.08
N SER A 195 1.67 -2.41 -18.14
CA SER A 195 2.65 -2.03 -17.11
C SER A 195 4.04 -2.60 -17.37
N SER A 196 4.28 -3.24 -18.52
CA SER A 196 5.54 -3.98 -18.77
C SER A 196 6.78 -3.09 -18.74
N HIS A 197 6.67 -1.85 -19.24
CA HIS A 197 7.77 -0.89 -19.21
C HIS A 197 8.07 -0.36 -17.79
N LEU A 198 7.11 -0.47 -16.86
CA LEU A 198 7.27 0.04 -15.49
C LEU A 198 8.29 -0.78 -14.70
N THR A 199 8.44 -2.08 -14.98
CA THR A 199 9.40 -2.95 -14.27
C THR A 199 10.82 -2.39 -14.34
N LYS A 200 11.32 -2.08 -15.56
CA LYS A 200 12.67 -1.54 -15.77
C LYS A 200 12.84 -0.15 -15.16
N TYR A 201 11.79 0.66 -15.24
CA TYR A 201 11.78 2.01 -14.66
C TYR A 201 11.84 1.96 -13.12
N ILE A 202 11.03 1.09 -12.50
CA ILE A 202 11.07 0.81 -11.06
C ILE A 202 12.44 0.25 -10.66
N GLU A 203 13.03 -0.67 -11.44
CA GLU A 203 14.38 -1.18 -11.15
C GLU A 203 15.41 -0.06 -11.04
N LYS A 204 15.39 0.87 -12.00
CA LYS A 204 16.32 2.01 -12.06
C LYS A 204 16.16 2.93 -10.85
N TYR A 205 14.92 3.19 -10.41
CA TYR A 205 14.63 4.27 -9.45
C TYR A 205 14.14 3.83 -8.06
N ALA A 206 13.83 2.56 -7.82
CA ALA A 206 13.25 2.10 -6.56
C ALA A 206 14.09 2.52 -5.34
N LEU A 207 15.41 2.51 -5.46
CA LEU A 207 16.30 2.94 -4.38
C LEU A 207 16.16 4.44 -4.09
N SER A 208 16.20 5.28 -5.12
CA SER A 208 16.07 6.73 -4.95
C SER A 208 14.69 7.13 -4.47
N TRP A 209 13.64 6.41 -4.89
CA TRP A 209 12.28 6.61 -4.41
C TRP A 209 12.17 6.33 -2.92
N HIS A 210 12.74 5.21 -2.43
CA HIS A 210 12.78 4.92 -1.00
C HIS A 210 13.59 5.97 -0.22
N TYR A 211 14.71 6.44 -0.78
CA TYR A 211 15.51 7.50 -0.16
C TYR A 211 14.71 8.81 -0.06
N PHE A 212 14.11 9.27 -1.16
CA PHE A 212 13.24 10.45 -1.19
C PHE A 212 12.11 10.34 -0.18
N THR A 213 11.44 9.19 -0.17
CA THR A 213 10.36 8.90 0.76
C THR A 213 10.82 8.96 2.21
N PHE A 214 12.00 8.44 2.54
CA PHE A 214 12.53 8.48 3.90
C PHE A 214 12.71 9.94 4.40
N HIS A 215 13.18 10.83 3.54
CA HIS A 215 13.39 12.25 3.87
C HIS A 215 12.07 13.04 3.95
N ARG A 216 11.03 12.59 3.24
CA ARG A 216 9.70 13.20 3.30
C ARG A 216 8.82 12.60 4.41
N ALA A 217 8.99 11.33 4.75
CA ALA A 217 8.22 10.63 5.76
C ALA A 217 8.65 10.98 7.20
N THR A 218 9.82 11.60 7.39
CA THR A 218 10.27 12.10 8.71
C THR A 218 9.33 13.10 9.35
N TYR A 219 8.41 13.71 8.60
CA TYR A 219 7.34 14.56 9.15
C TYR A 219 6.22 13.79 9.89
N SER A 220 6.17 12.45 9.78
CA SER A 220 5.11 11.60 10.35
C SER A 220 5.54 10.73 11.55
N GLY A 221 6.77 10.89 12.06
CA GLY A 221 7.25 10.19 13.26
C GLY A 221 7.32 8.64 13.16
N GLY A 222 7.06 8.07 11.99
CA GLY A 222 6.95 6.63 11.76
C GLY A 222 8.15 6.02 11.02
N SER A 223 8.43 4.75 11.33
CA SER A 223 9.35 3.91 10.57
C SER A 223 8.73 3.54 9.23
N LEU A 224 9.32 3.96 8.10
CA LEU A 224 8.91 3.53 6.76
C LEU A 224 9.11 2.01 6.64
N PRO A 225 8.04 1.21 6.51
CA PRO A 225 8.19 -0.22 6.31
C PRO A 225 8.58 -0.50 4.85
N ASN A 226 9.63 -1.29 4.62
CA ASN A 226 9.98 -1.72 3.26
C ASN A 226 8.80 -2.50 2.64
N GLY A 227 8.48 -2.24 1.37
CA GLY A 227 7.29 -2.76 0.70
C GLY A 227 6.02 -1.96 0.96
N SER A 228 6.13 -0.72 1.45
CA SER A 228 4.99 0.22 1.57
C SER A 228 4.88 1.19 0.40
N LEU A 229 5.92 1.30 -0.44
CA LEU A 229 5.86 2.08 -1.66
C LEU A 229 4.91 1.43 -2.66
N HIS A 230 4.06 2.26 -3.23
CA HIS A 230 3.03 1.85 -4.15
C HIS A 230 3.01 2.79 -5.35
N LEU A 231 3.09 2.24 -6.55
CA LEU A 231 2.88 2.96 -7.80
C LEU A 231 1.48 2.65 -8.32
N VAL A 232 0.67 3.69 -8.54
CA VAL A 232 -0.70 3.58 -9.05
C VAL A 232 -0.71 3.33 -10.56
N THR A 233 -1.38 2.26 -10.97
CA THR A 233 -1.57 1.89 -12.39
C THR A 233 -3.03 1.96 -12.83
N GLY A 234 -3.96 2.16 -11.90
CA GLY A 234 -5.38 2.29 -12.19
C GLY A 234 -6.19 2.83 -11.01
N CYS A 235 -7.34 3.43 -11.32
CA CYS A 235 -8.24 4.04 -10.33
C CYS A 235 -9.70 3.73 -10.65
N ASP A 236 -10.53 3.61 -9.62
CA ASP A 236 -11.98 3.77 -9.73
C ASP A 236 -12.39 5.13 -9.19
N ARG A 237 -13.22 5.83 -9.96
CA ARG A 237 -13.53 7.25 -9.76
C ARG A 237 -15.02 7.48 -9.59
N ALA A 238 -15.39 8.08 -8.47
CA ALA A 238 -16.79 8.33 -8.13
C ALA A 238 -17.04 9.81 -7.78
N LYS A 239 -18.13 10.37 -8.29
CA LYS A 239 -18.60 11.74 -7.96
C LYS A 239 -19.29 11.78 -6.60
N SER A 240 -20.06 10.75 -6.29
CA SER A 240 -20.73 10.54 -5.02
C SER A 240 -20.34 9.18 -4.46
N TRP A 241 -20.07 9.11 -3.16
CA TRP A 241 -19.73 7.85 -2.53
C TRP A 241 -20.10 7.87 -1.05
N SER A 242 -20.32 6.70 -0.49
CA SER A 242 -20.49 6.54 0.94
C SER A 242 -19.82 5.28 1.44
N VAL A 243 -18.97 5.43 2.45
CA VAL A 243 -18.25 4.30 3.05
C VAL A 243 -18.76 4.04 4.45
N ALA A 244 -18.81 2.76 4.80
CA ALA A 244 -18.94 2.33 6.18
C ALA A 244 -17.99 1.17 6.47
N ALA A 245 -17.52 1.11 7.70
CA ALA A 245 -16.73 0.00 8.19
C ALA A 245 -17.03 -0.31 9.65
N PHE A 246 -16.91 -1.59 9.98
CA PHE A 246 -17.08 -2.11 11.31
C PHE A 246 -16.09 -3.26 11.55
N PRO A 247 -15.68 -3.51 12.80
CA PRO A 247 -16.07 -2.78 14.01
C PRO A 247 -15.22 -1.51 14.17
N VAL A 248 -15.77 -0.45 14.77
CA VAL A 248 -14.99 0.77 15.09
C VAL A 248 -14.02 0.51 16.23
N THR A 249 -14.45 -0.33 17.18
CA THR A 249 -13.67 -0.71 18.35
C THR A 249 -13.73 -2.22 18.50
N MET A 250 -12.63 -2.81 18.97
CA MET A 250 -12.54 -4.25 19.22
C MET A 250 -13.61 -4.79 20.18
N SER A 251 -14.15 -3.95 21.07
CA SER A 251 -15.20 -4.32 22.01
C SER A 251 -16.56 -4.61 21.35
N LYS A 252 -16.76 -4.18 20.10
CA LYS A 252 -18.00 -4.35 19.33
C LYS A 252 -17.86 -5.34 18.18
N ALA A 253 -16.73 -6.05 18.12
CA ALA A 253 -16.45 -7.00 17.05
C ALA A 253 -17.33 -8.25 17.19
N GLY A 254 -18.17 -8.53 16.18
CA GLY A 254 -19.07 -9.69 16.15
C GLY A 254 -20.47 -9.44 16.69
N ASP A 255 -20.80 -8.20 17.08
CA ASP A 255 -22.18 -7.81 17.34
C ASP A 255 -23.00 -7.91 16.05
N GLN A 256 -24.30 -8.21 16.18
CA GLN A 256 -25.21 -8.08 15.04
C GLN A 256 -25.30 -6.61 14.66
N ILE A 257 -25.07 -6.33 13.38
CA ILE A 257 -25.07 -4.99 12.82
C ILE A 257 -26.24 -4.91 11.86
N GLU A 258 -27.09 -3.91 12.10
CA GLU A 258 -28.16 -3.51 11.21
C GLU A 258 -27.98 -2.03 10.87
N MET A 259 -27.94 -1.76 9.57
CA MET A 259 -27.71 -0.43 9.03
C MET A 259 -28.69 -0.17 7.90
N SER A 260 -28.99 1.09 7.64
CA SER A 260 -29.67 1.49 6.42
C SER A 260 -28.97 2.69 5.81
N PHE A 261 -29.04 2.79 4.49
CA PHE A 261 -28.58 3.93 3.74
C PHE A 261 -29.78 4.47 2.98
N ARG A 262 -30.16 5.72 3.26
CA ARG A 262 -31.33 6.37 2.65
C ARG A 262 -30.95 7.80 2.31
N LYS A 263 -31.16 8.22 1.06
CA LYS A 263 -30.89 9.61 0.59
C LYS A 263 -29.52 10.12 1.08
N ASP A 264 -28.46 9.44 0.70
CA ASP A 264 -27.06 9.76 1.07
C ASP A 264 -26.70 9.68 2.56
N THR A 265 -27.61 9.18 3.39
CA THR A 265 -27.45 9.19 4.86
C THR A 265 -27.51 7.78 5.42
N TRP A 266 -26.54 7.46 6.26
CA TRP A 266 -26.53 6.21 7.03
C TRP A 266 -27.34 6.32 8.32
N THR A 267 -28.15 5.32 8.64
CA THR A 267 -28.88 5.16 9.90
C THR A 267 -28.59 3.80 10.54
N GLY A 268 -28.60 3.72 11.89
CA GLY A 268 -28.15 2.56 12.68
C GLY A 268 -27.03 2.88 13.70
N ARG A 269 -26.65 1.91 14.56
CA ARG A 269 -25.70 2.08 15.70
C ARG A 269 -24.24 1.70 15.41
N SER A 270 -23.30 2.52 15.91
CA SER A 270 -21.87 2.17 16.20
C SER A 270 -20.96 1.71 15.05
N TYR A 271 -20.85 2.52 13.99
CA TYR A 271 -19.93 2.28 12.86
C TYR A 271 -19.27 3.57 12.41
N ALA A 272 -18.09 3.42 11.80
CA ALA A 272 -17.39 4.54 11.19
C ALA A 272 -17.95 4.74 9.80
N ARG A 273 -18.12 6.00 9.43
CA ARG A 273 -18.79 6.40 8.19
C ARG A 273 -18.09 7.61 7.64
N SER A 274 -18.07 7.70 6.32
CA SER A 274 -17.77 8.94 5.61
C SER A 274 -18.61 8.98 4.35
N ASN A 275 -19.06 10.16 3.95
CA ASN A 275 -19.84 10.33 2.74
C ASN A 275 -19.45 11.60 2.00
N ASN A 276 -19.55 11.52 0.68
CA ASN A 276 -19.54 12.65 -0.21
C ASN A 276 -20.82 12.58 -1.04
N SER A 277 -21.80 13.42 -0.71
CA SER A 277 -23.12 13.38 -1.32
C SER A 277 -23.25 14.35 -2.49
N SER A 278 -24.03 13.98 -3.49
CA SER A 278 -24.41 14.85 -4.60
C SER A 278 -25.40 15.95 -4.20
N SER A 279 -25.85 15.96 -2.94
CA SER A 279 -26.72 16.99 -2.35
C SER A 279 -25.95 18.14 -1.67
N ARG A 280 -24.65 17.97 -1.37
CA ARG A 280 -23.80 19.05 -0.84
C ARG A 280 -23.15 19.81 -2.01
N SER A 281 -23.89 20.74 -2.60
CA SER A 281 -23.35 21.70 -3.57
C SER A 281 -22.36 22.65 -2.87
N ARG A 282 -21.12 22.76 -3.38
CA ARG A 282 -20.37 24.02 -3.23
C ARG A 282 -21.08 25.06 -4.10
N GLU A 283 -21.32 26.26 -3.57
CA GLU A 283 -22.06 27.33 -4.24
C GLU A 283 -21.37 27.83 -5.55
N ASP A 284 -20.12 27.46 -5.80
CA ASP A 284 -19.28 28.09 -6.82
C ASP A 284 -19.21 27.38 -8.20
N GLY A 285 -20.10 26.41 -8.49
CA GLY A 285 -20.20 25.83 -9.86
C GLY A 285 -18.96 25.08 -10.38
N ALA A 286 -17.93 24.85 -9.56
CA ALA A 286 -16.78 24.05 -9.92
C ALA A 286 -17.19 22.58 -10.14
N ALA A 287 -16.68 21.98 -11.23
CA ALA A 287 -16.91 20.57 -11.54
C ALA A 287 -16.62 19.70 -10.32
N ARG A 288 -17.56 18.81 -9.97
CA ARG A 288 -17.44 17.93 -8.80
C ARG A 288 -16.16 17.11 -8.88
N GLU A 289 -15.27 17.33 -7.93
CA GLU A 289 -14.00 16.61 -7.78
C GLU A 289 -14.28 15.10 -7.69
N SER A 290 -13.84 14.36 -8.69
CA SER A 290 -14.00 12.90 -8.71
C SER A 290 -13.06 12.27 -7.70
N SER A 291 -13.61 11.65 -6.67
CA SER A 291 -12.82 10.97 -5.63
C SER A 291 -12.37 9.58 -6.11
N THR A 292 -11.22 9.11 -5.62
CA THR A 292 -10.70 7.78 -5.97
C THR A 292 -11.14 6.75 -4.92
N VAL A 293 -12.09 5.87 -5.28
CA VAL A 293 -12.69 4.91 -4.34
C VAL A 293 -11.96 3.57 -4.28
N ASN A 294 -11.26 3.20 -5.36
CA ASN A 294 -10.32 2.08 -5.40
C ASN A 294 -9.06 2.47 -6.18
N ILE A 295 -7.94 1.88 -5.80
CA ILE A 295 -6.62 2.06 -6.40
C ILE A 295 -6.09 0.68 -6.80
N ARG A 296 -5.54 0.58 -8.00
CA ARG A 296 -4.79 -0.60 -8.45
C ARG A 296 -3.37 -0.16 -8.74
N GLY A 297 -2.40 -1.00 -8.41
CA GLY A 297 -1.03 -0.67 -8.66
C GLY A 297 -0.03 -1.77 -8.41
N ILE A 298 1.18 -1.31 -8.19
CA ILE A 298 2.38 -2.10 -7.98
C ILE A 298 2.94 -1.78 -6.61
N THR A 299 3.11 -2.78 -5.77
CA THR A 299 3.85 -2.68 -4.51
C THR A 299 5.34 -2.92 -4.77
N ILE A 300 6.20 -2.04 -4.23
CA ILE A 300 7.64 -2.03 -4.49
C ILE A 300 8.40 -2.23 -3.18
N ALA A 301 9.31 -3.21 -3.17
CA ALA A 301 10.19 -3.49 -2.03
C ALA A 301 11.65 -3.59 -2.45
N LEU A 302 12.57 -3.16 -1.58
CA LEU A 302 14.00 -3.40 -1.75
C LEU A 302 14.43 -4.70 -1.08
N SER A 303 15.51 -5.30 -1.55
CA SER A 303 16.17 -6.38 -0.81
C SER A 303 16.72 -5.85 0.51
N ASN A 304 16.75 -6.69 1.54
CA ASN A 304 17.31 -6.36 2.85
C ASN A 304 18.80 -5.98 2.74
N ARG A 305 19.51 -6.49 1.71
CA ARG A 305 20.90 -6.11 1.42
C ARG A 305 20.97 -4.65 0.99
N VAL A 306 20.20 -4.26 -0.03
CA VAL A 306 20.16 -2.88 -0.54
C VAL A 306 19.64 -1.94 0.54
N TRP A 307 18.55 -2.32 1.21
CA TRP A 307 17.99 -1.55 2.31
C TRP A 307 19.02 -1.27 3.40
N ALA A 308 19.70 -2.31 3.91
CA ALA A 308 20.69 -2.13 4.98
C ALA A 308 21.95 -1.40 4.54
N ALA A 309 22.27 -1.41 3.25
CA ALA A 309 23.45 -0.73 2.70
C ALA A 309 23.22 0.77 2.47
N HIS A 310 21.99 1.18 2.13
CA HIS A 310 21.72 2.55 1.67
C HIS A 310 20.72 3.34 2.54
N LEU A 311 19.86 2.66 3.31
CA LEU A 311 18.86 3.30 4.15
C LEU A 311 19.24 3.20 5.63
N ARG A 312 18.69 4.11 6.46
CA ARG A 312 19.05 4.16 7.89
C ARG A 312 18.82 2.81 8.56
N TYR A 313 19.76 2.45 9.43
CA TYR A 313 19.65 1.28 10.28
C TYR A 313 18.36 1.36 11.12
N GLN A 314 17.45 0.42 10.90
CA GLN A 314 16.33 0.20 11.81
C GLN A 314 16.79 -0.76 12.92
N PRO A 315 16.68 -0.37 14.20
CA PRO A 315 16.94 -1.26 15.32
C PRO A 315 16.21 -2.60 15.15
N LYS A 316 16.79 -3.73 15.58
CA LYS A 316 16.20 -5.07 15.44
C LYS A 316 14.76 -5.22 15.96
N LYS A 317 14.28 -4.30 16.82
CA LYS A 317 12.88 -4.21 17.28
C LYS A 317 11.91 -3.70 16.21
N TYR A 318 12.40 -2.92 15.23
CA TYR A 318 11.64 -2.34 14.12
C TYR A 318 12.08 -2.99 12.81
N LYS A 319 11.92 -4.31 12.66
CA LYS A 319 12.27 -4.98 11.40
C LYS A 319 11.43 -4.41 10.26
N ALA A 320 12.04 -4.37 9.08
CA ALA A 320 11.35 -4.05 7.84
C ALA A 320 10.29 -5.13 7.56
N TYR A 321 9.03 -4.73 7.66
CA TYR A 321 7.89 -5.57 7.34
C TYR A 321 6.93 -4.82 6.44
N TYR A 322 6.51 -5.40 5.32
CA TYR A 322 5.37 -4.83 4.60
C TYR A 322 4.08 -5.32 5.27
N ARG A 323 3.07 -4.46 5.32
CA ARG A 323 1.79 -4.77 5.97
C ARG A 323 0.90 -5.53 5.00
N LEU A 324 0.51 -6.73 5.38
CA LEU A 324 -0.64 -7.41 4.78
C LEU A 324 -1.79 -7.28 5.77
N LEU A 325 -2.89 -6.71 5.32
CA LEU A 325 -4.07 -6.59 6.16
C LEU A 325 -4.70 -7.99 6.34
N SER A 326 -4.85 -8.43 7.59
CA SER A 326 -5.48 -9.72 7.95
C SER A 326 -6.62 -9.49 8.95
N THR A 327 -7.66 -10.32 8.93
CA THR A 327 -8.85 -10.16 9.82
C THR A 327 -8.49 -10.26 11.29
N PRO A 328 -9.31 -9.68 12.19
CA PRO A 328 -8.87 -9.51 13.55
C PRO A 328 -9.03 -10.82 14.34
N ILE A 329 -8.03 -11.13 15.17
CA ILE A 329 -8.10 -12.22 16.15
C ILE A 329 -8.69 -11.63 17.44
N LEU A 330 -9.68 -12.30 18.04
CA LEU A 330 -10.39 -11.84 19.26
C LEU A 330 -10.09 -12.69 20.50
N GLY A 331 -10.47 -12.17 21.68
CA GLY A 331 -10.38 -12.84 22.97
C GLY A 331 -8.98 -12.82 23.61
N ARG A 332 -8.71 -13.73 24.55
CA ARG A 332 -7.36 -13.85 25.18
C ARG A 332 -6.25 -14.06 24.14
N ARG A 333 -6.58 -14.72 23.02
CA ARG A 333 -5.69 -14.90 21.87
C ARG A 333 -5.37 -13.58 21.16
N ALA A 334 -6.26 -12.59 21.16
CA ALA A 334 -6.00 -11.25 20.61
C ALA A 334 -4.92 -10.50 21.39
N LYS A 335 -4.98 -10.56 22.73
CA LYS A 335 -3.97 -9.92 23.58
C LYS A 335 -2.59 -10.54 23.36
N LEU A 336 -2.54 -11.88 23.27
CA LEU A 336 -1.31 -12.60 22.95
C LEU A 336 -0.83 -12.32 21.51
N THR A 337 -1.75 -12.21 20.56
CA THR A 337 -1.50 -11.86 19.15
C THR A 337 -0.92 -10.46 19.04
N ARG A 338 -1.57 -9.45 19.62
CA ARG A 338 -1.08 -8.06 19.66
C ARG A 338 0.29 -7.97 20.34
N TRP A 339 0.46 -8.64 21.47
CA TRP A 339 1.78 -8.75 22.10
C TRP A 339 2.81 -9.40 21.15
N LYS A 340 2.42 -10.46 20.41
CA LYS A 340 3.27 -11.09 19.39
C LYS A 340 3.57 -10.15 18.21
N GLU A 341 2.62 -9.35 17.74
CA GLU A 341 2.78 -8.30 16.72
C GLU A 341 3.84 -7.29 17.17
N ASP A 342 3.65 -6.73 18.36
CA ASP A 342 4.51 -5.70 18.95
C ASP A 342 5.95 -6.19 19.19
N HIS A 343 6.14 -7.47 19.53
CA HIS A 343 7.43 -8.00 19.99
C HIS A 343 8.19 -8.85 18.97
N PHE A 344 7.49 -9.57 18.09
CA PHE A 344 8.11 -10.54 17.20
C PHE A 344 7.85 -10.26 15.73
N GLY A 345 6.74 -9.59 15.42
CA GLY A 345 6.14 -9.53 14.11
C GLY A 345 5.69 -10.91 13.61
N TYR A 346 4.56 -10.97 12.89
CA TYR A 346 4.26 -12.16 12.09
C TYR A 346 5.30 -12.30 10.99
N GLY A 347 5.67 -13.53 10.68
CA GLY A 347 6.53 -13.81 9.55
C GLY A 347 5.81 -14.75 8.62
N LEU A 348 5.12 -14.24 7.60
CA LEU A 348 4.69 -15.05 6.48
C LEU A 348 5.36 -14.58 5.18
N VAL A 349 5.57 -15.57 4.31
CA VAL A 349 6.28 -15.57 3.01
C VAL A 349 7.11 -14.32 2.77
N SER A 350 8.29 -14.30 3.37
CA SER A 350 9.39 -13.73 2.61
C SER A 350 9.60 -14.66 1.42
N LEU A 351 10.01 -14.10 0.29
CA LEU A 351 10.72 -14.80 -0.79
C LEU A 351 11.96 -15.59 -0.28
N LYS A 352 12.16 -15.70 1.04
CA LYS A 352 12.74 -16.85 1.74
C LYS A 352 12.22 -18.18 1.18
N ASP A 353 12.92 -18.66 0.16
CA ASP A 353 13.95 -19.61 0.52
C ASP A 353 15.32 -19.11 0.03
N ARG A 354 16.34 -19.52 0.78
CA ARG A 354 17.57 -18.79 1.10
C ARG A 354 18.56 -18.61 -0.07
N GLU A 355 18.17 -18.94 -1.31
CA GLU A 355 19.08 -19.17 -2.43
C GLU A 355 18.53 -18.81 -3.83
N GLN A 356 17.27 -18.38 -3.99
CA GLN A 356 16.71 -18.33 -5.35
C GLN A 356 17.10 -17.10 -6.18
N PHE A 357 17.34 -15.94 -5.56
CA PHE A 357 17.63 -14.70 -6.32
C PHE A 357 18.72 -13.84 -5.65
N PRO A 358 19.99 -14.31 -5.59
CA PRO A 358 21.07 -13.55 -4.98
C PRO A 358 21.38 -12.22 -5.71
N GLN A 359 20.97 -12.11 -6.97
CA GLN A 359 21.11 -10.90 -7.79
C GLN A 359 19.96 -9.89 -7.65
N ALA A 360 18.79 -10.26 -7.11
CA ALA A 360 17.64 -9.35 -7.05
C ALA A 360 17.82 -8.26 -5.98
N ASP A 361 17.68 -7.01 -6.40
CA ASP A 361 17.74 -5.80 -5.55
C ASP A 361 16.33 -5.24 -5.28
N VAL A 362 15.38 -5.49 -6.18
CA VAL A 362 14.00 -4.98 -6.12
C VAL A 362 13.00 -6.13 -6.25
N ALA A 363 11.89 -6.05 -5.52
CA ALA A 363 10.74 -6.92 -5.69
C ALA A 363 9.49 -6.10 -6.03
N ILE A 364 8.72 -6.60 -6.99
CA ILE A 364 7.53 -5.98 -7.56
C ILE A 364 6.37 -6.95 -7.42
N VAL A 365 5.25 -6.47 -6.88
CA VAL A 365 4.01 -7.25 -6.77
C VAL A 365 2.84 -6.41 -7.27
N HIS A 366 2.17 -6.86 -8.33
CA HIS A 366 0.95 -6.24 -8.81
C HIS A 366 -0.24 -6.61 -7.92
N ASP A 367 -1.17 -5.67 -7.71
CA ASP A 367 -2.39 -5.94 -6.94
C ASP A 367 -3.28 -7.02 -7.59
N SER A 368 -3.15 -7.21 -8.92
CA SER A 368 -3.83 -8.28 -9.66
C SER A 368 -3.47 -9.68 -9.16
N VAL A 369 -2.27 -9.88 -8.62
CA VAL A 369 -1.86 -11.14 -7.96
C VAL A 369 -2.84 -11.50 -6.84
N TRP A 370 -3.25 -10.49 -6.08
CA TRP A 370 -4.14 -10.66 -4.95
C TRP A 370 -5.61 -10.69 -5.39
N CYS A 371 -5.99 -9.80 -6.31
CA CYS A 371 -7.36 -9.75 -6.83
C CYS A 371 -7.76 -11.08 -7.50
N ASN A 372 -6.85 -11.70 -8.25
CA ASN A 372 -7.08 -12.99 -8.91
C ASN A 372 -7.10 -14.18 -7.93
N ALA A 373 -6.50 -14.03 -6.75
CA ALA A 373 -6.48 -15.07 -5.72
C ALA A 373 -7.77 -15.12 -4.89
N VAL A 374 -8.66 -14.13 -5.07
CA VAL A 374 -9.96 -14.09 -4.41
C VAL A 374 -10.84 -15.20 -4.96
N ASP A 375 -11.29 -16.09 -4.07
CA ASP A 375 -12.28 -17.11 -4.38
C ASP A 375 -13.68 -16.60 -4.02
N SER A 376 -14.50 -16.45 -5.06
CA SER A 376 -15.90 -16.00 -4.95
C SER A 376 -16.74 -16.92 -4.05
N GLU A 377 -16.41 -18.21 -3.96
CA GLU A 377 -17.21 -19.21 -3.25
C GLU A 377 -16.75 -19.41 -1.79
N ASN A 378 -15.44 -19.44 -1.47
CA ASN A 378 -14.96 -19.89 -0.13
C ASN A 378 -14.39 -18.84 0.85
N GLY A 379 -14.40 -17.55 0.52
CA GLY A 379 -14.24 -16.48 1.52
C GLY A 379 -12.83 -15.89 1.65
N ASP A 380 -12.38 -15.22 0.60
CA ASP A 380 -12.27 -13.74 0.51
C ASP A 380 -11.57 -12.96 1.66
N GLY A 381 -10.42 -13.44 2.13
CA GLY A 381 -9.47 -12.58 2.88
C GLY A 381 -9.65 -12.56 4.40
N THR A 382 -10.44 -13.47 4.97
CA THR A 382 -10.57 -13.54 6.43
C THR A 382 -9.32 -14.16 7.11
N ALA A 383 -8.91 -13.83 8.33
CA ALA A 383 -7.69 -14.36 9.00
C ALA A 383 -7.66 -15.88 9.18
N LYS A 384 -8.83 -16.52 9.26
CA LYS A 384 -8.92 -17.98 9.24
C LYS A 384 -8.42 -18.54 7.89
N ASN A 385 -8.65 -17.78 6.82
CA ASN A 385 -8.37 -18.11 5.43
C ASN A 385 -7.27 -17.23 4.80
N ILE A 386 -6.68 -16.24 5.50
CA ILE A 386 -5.76 -15.26 4.91
C ILE A 386 -4.46 -15.95 4.47
N PHE A 387 -4.07 -16.97 5.22
CA PHE A 387 -2.94 -17.83 4.88
C PHE A 387 -3.21 -18.64 3.62
N GLU A 388 -4.45 -19.08 3.45
CA GLU A 388 -4.90 -19.79 2.25
C GLU A 388 -5.02 -18.84 1.07
N PHE A 389 -5.55 -17.64 1.26
CA PHE A 389 -5.58 -16.56 0.27
C PHE A 389 -4.18 -16.19 -0.21
N ILE A 390 -3.24 -15.93 0.71
CA ILE A 390 -1.84 -15.66 0.38
C ILE A 390 -1.21 -16.86 -0.33
N ALA A 391 -1.45 -18.07 0.15
CA ALA A 391 -0.92 -19.29 -0.47
C ALA A 391 -1.47 -19.50 -1.88
N ARG A 392 -2.75 -19.19 -2.13
CA ARG A 392 -3.38 -19.22 -3.46
C ARG A 392 -2.75 -18.18 -4.37
N GLY A 393 -2.60 -16.93 -3.92
CA GLY A 393 -1.95 -15.88 -4.69
C GLY A 393 -0.54 -16.27 -5.11
N ILE A 394 0.28 -16.76 -4.18
CA ILE A 394 1.63 -17.24 -4.49
C ILE A 394 1.60 -18.46 -5.40
N ALA A 395 0.74 -19.45 -5.15
CA ALA A 395 0.67 -20.66 -5.97
C ALA A 395 0.18 -20.39 -7.40
N SER A 396 -0.61 -19.34 -7.58
CA SER A 396 -1.12 -18.87 -8.87
C SER A 396 -0.11 -18.04 -9.66
N CYS A 397 1.08 -17.78 -9.11
CA CYS A 397 2.09 -16.94 -9.74
C CYS A 397 3.42 -17.68 -9.92
N ASP A 398 4.15 -17.27 -10.95
CA ASP A 398 5.57 -17.50 -11.11
C ASP A 398 6.36 -16.29 -10.59
N ILE A 399 7.59 -16.53 -10.15
CA ILE A 399 8.55 -15.47 -9.88
C ILE A 399 9.42 -15.31 -11.12
N VAL A 400 9.24 -14.21 -11.82
CA VAL A 400 10.04 -13.85 -12.99
C VAL A 400 11.17 -12.93 -12.54
N LEU A 401 12.40 -13.28 -12.91
CA LEU A 401 13.57 -12.44 -12.69
C LEU A 401 13.95 -11.74 -13.99
N GLU A 402 13.87 -10.41 -13.99
CA GLU A 402 14.36 -9.56 -15.07
C GLU A 402 15.41 -8.60 -14.49
N GLY A 403 16.66 -8.66 -14.98
CA GLY A 403 17.74 -7.85 -14.43
C GLY A 403 17.96 -8.10 -12.94
N ARG A 404 17.81 -7.05 -12.12
CA ARG A 404 17.87 -7.11 -10.65
C ARG A 404 16.48 -7.05 -10.01
N THR A 405 15.43 -7.31 -10.77
CA THR A 405 14.04 -7.23 -10.31
C THR A 405 13.39 -8.60 -10.26
N ALA A 406 12.80 -8.94 -9.12
CA ALA A 406 11.95 -10.12 -8.96
C ALA A 406 10.47 -9.71 -8.97
N THR A 407 9.71 -10.23 -9.92
CA THR A 407 8.29 -9.90 -10.10
C THR A 407 7.42 -11.13 -9.89
N LEU A 408 6.33 -10.99 -9.13
CA LEU A 408 5.28 -12.00 -9.08
C LEU A 408 4.34 -11.80 -10.28
N VAL A 409 4.32 -12.78 -11.18
CA VAL A 409 3.52 -12.75 -12.41
C VAL A 409 2.52 -13.92 -12.38
N PRO A 410 1.22 -13.70 -12.66
CA PRO A 410 0.26 -14.79 -12.75
C PRO A 410 0.69 -15.87 -13.75
N LYS A 411 0.53 -17.15 -13.39
CA LYS A 411 0.79 -18.29 -14.28
C LYS A 411 -0.19 -18.22 -15.45
N SER A 412 0.31 -18.34 -16.69
CA SER A 412 -0.56 -18.64 -17.83
C SER A 412 -1.15 -20.04 -17.62
N ASP A 413 -2.45 -20.23 -17.87
CA ASP A 413 -3.19 -21.49 -17.67
C ASP A 413 -2.56 -22.72 -18.38
N ALA A 414 -1.50 -23.30 -17.81
CA ALA A 414 -0.80 -24.45 -18.37
C ALA A 414 0.17 -25.11 -17.35
N ASN A 415 -0.34 -25.61 -16.22
CA ASN A 415 0.14 -26.84 -15.54
C ASN A 415 -0.51 -27.03 -14.15
N SER A 416 -1.63 -27.75 -14.11
CA SER A 416 -2.40 -27.97 -12.87
C SER A 416 -1.70 -28.85 -11.81
N SER A 417 -0.67 -29.62 -12.20
CA SER A 417 0.11 -30.46 -11.28
C SER A 417 1.10 -29.65 -10.43
N ASP A 418 1.82 -28.72 -11.05
CA ASP A 418 2.80 -27.84 -10.40
C ASP A 418 2.12 -26.83 -9.44
N THR A 419 0.93 -26.34 -9.82
CA THR A 419 0.11 -25.48 -8.95
C THR A 419 -0.34 -26.21 -7.68
N LYS A 420 -0.67 -27.50 -7.75
CA LYS A 420 -1.07 -28.30 -6.57
C LYS A 420 0.10 -28.57 -5.62
N GLU A 421 1.30 -28.85 -6.13
CA GLU A 421 2.49 -29.03 -5.29
C GLU A 421 2.95 -27.72 -4.67
N THR A 422 2.98 -26.63 -5.45
CA THR A 422 3.29 -25.28 -4.97
C THR A 422 2.30 -24.83 -3.90
N TYR A 423 0.99 -25.07 -4.10
CA TYR A 423 -0.04 -24.80 -3.10
C TYR A 423 0.17 -25.63 -1.82
N LYS A 424 0.44 -26.94 -1.93
CA LYS A 424 0.75 -27.79 -0.77
C LYS A 424 2.00 -27.30 -0.03
N TRP A 425 3.05 -26.87 -0.75
CA TRP A 425 4.25 -26.28 -0.18
C TRP A 425 3.96 -24.97 0.55
N ALA A 426 3.24 -24.04 -0.09
CA ALA A 426 2.88 -22.74 0.46
C ALA A 426 2.01 -22.92 1.72
N MET A 427 1.03 -23.81 1.68
CA MET A 427 0.20 -24.19 2.82
C MET A 427 1.01 -24.84 3.94
N LYS A 428 1.96 -25.73 3.64
CA LYS A 428 2.85 -26.35 4.64
C LYS A 428 3.74 -25.29 5.31
N LYS A 429 4.28 -24.33 4.57
CA LYS A 429 5.05 -23.19 5.11
C LYS A 429 4.17 -22.28 5.97
N ALA A 430 2.99 -21.90 5.48
CA ALA A 430 2.05 -21.07 6.22
C ALA A 430 1.62 -21.76 7.54
N ARG A 431 1.31 -23.06 7.51
CA ARG A 431 0.99 -23.86 8.70
C ARG A 431 2.18 -24.04 9.66
N LYS A 432 3.41 -24.17 9.15
CA LYS A 432 4.63 -24.28 10.00
C LYS A 432 4.92 -22.98 10.73
N ILE A 433 4.60 -21.84 10.13
CA ILE A 433 4.69 -20.52 10.76
C ILE A 433 3.68 -20.38 11.91
N VAL A 434 2.50 -20.99 11.78
CA VAL A 434 1.48 -21.06 12.84
C VAL A 434 1.83 -22.07 13.93
N ARG A 435 2.45 -23.22 13.60
CA ARG A 435 2.80 -24.27 14.57
C ARG A 435 4.09 -24.03 15.35
N LEU A 436 5.02 -23.20 14.88
CA LEU A 436 6.30 -22.96 15.55
C LEU A 436 6.26 -21.93 16.70
N ARG A 437 5.11 -21.34 17.09
CA ARG A 437 5.03 -20.34 18.17
C ARG A 437 3.68 -20.22 18.88
#